data_AF-A0A2E7UEF4-F1
#
_entry.id   AF-A0A2E7UEF4-F1
#
_cell.length_a   1.000
_cell.length_b   1.000
_cell.length_c   1.000
_cell.angle_alpha   90.00
_cell.angle_beta   90.00
_cell.angle_gamma   90.00
#
_symmetry.space_group_name_H-M   'P 1'
#
loop_
_entity.id
_entity.type
_entity.pdbx_description
1 polymer ?
#
loop_
_entity_poly.entity_id
_entity_poly.type
_entity_poly.pdbx_seq_one_letter_code
_entity_poly.pdbx_strand_id
1 'polypeptide(L)' 'MLASMQPAELKLAMDELGYSTQTALARAIGVDRSTVSLWLDGRIGVPRPIAKLVRLLILHHGPTEREST' A
#
# COMPACT_ATOMS: atom_id res chain seq x y z
N MET A 1 15.80 0.96 13.04
CA MET A 1 15.45 1.46 11.69
C MET A 1 14.11 2.17 11.79
N LEU A 2 14.03 3.45 11.44
CA LEU A 2 12.74 4.13 11.33
C LEU A 2 11.98 3.54 10.13
N ALA A 3 10.75 3.11 10.34
CA ALA A 3 9.88 2.65 9.25
C ALA A 3 9.77 3.77 8.20
N SER A 4 9.94 3.46 6.92
CA SER A 4 9.91 4.47 5.84
C SER A 4 8.49 4.86 5.41
N MET A 5 7.50 4.15 5.94
CA MET A 5 6.07 4.41 5.83
C MET A 5 5.38 3.81 7.05
N GLN A 6 4.47 4.57 7.66
CA GLN A 6 3.74 4.17 8.86
C GLN A 6 2.48 3.35 8.48
N PRO A 7 1.91 2.55 9.41
CA PRO A 7 0.70 1.76 9.13
C PRO A 7 -0.48 2.60 8.62
N ALA A 8 -0.68 3.79 9.20
CA ALA A 8 -1.73 4.72 8.78
C ALA A 8 -1.50 5.26 7.36
N GLU A 9 -0.26 5.59 7.01
CA GLU A 9 0.12 6.02 5.65
C GLU A 9 -0.10 4.88 4.64
N LEU A 10 0.25 3.64 5.00
CA LEU A 10 0.02 2.47 4.16
C LEU A 10 -1.47 2.22 3.93
N LYS A 11 -2.31 2.42 4.95
CA LYS A 11 -3.75 2.24 4.84
C LYS A 11 -4.38 3.29 3.92
N LEU A 12 -3.98 4.56 4.07
CA LEU A 12 -4.41 5.62 3.14
C LEU A 12 -3.98 5.32 1.70
N ALA A 13 -2.76 4.82 1.50
CA ALA A 13 -2.29 4.42 0.18
C ALA A 13 -3.11 3.26 -0.41
N MET A 14 -3.55 2.29 0.40
CA MET A 14 -4.47 1.24 -0.06
C MET A 14 -5.80 1.82 -0.53
N ASP A 15 -6.37 2.75 0.23
CA ASP A 15 -7.64 3.40 -0.11
C ASP A 15 -7.51 4.23 -1.40
N GLU A 16 -6.43 5.00 -1.54
CA GLU A 16 -6.13 5.82 -2.72
C GLU A 16 -5.90 4.99 -3.99
N LEU A 17 -5.30 3.81 -3.84
CA LEU A 17 -5.08 2.85 -4.94
C LEU A 17 -6.29 1.93 -5.22
N GLY A 18 -7.38 2.05 -4.45
CA GLY A 18 -8.56 1.19 -4.59
C GLY A 18 -8.35 -0.27 -4.14
N TYR A 19 -7.33 -0.54 -3.32
CA TYR A 19 -7.06 -1.88 -2.80
C TYR A 19 -7.84 -2.16 -1.51
N SER A 20 -9.04 -2.72 -1.67
CA SER A 20 -9.93 -3.09 -0.55
C SER A 20 -9.42 -4.23 0.34
N THR A 21 -8.36 -4.95 -0.06
CA THR A 21 -7.82 -6.08 0.71
C THR A 21 -6.30 -6.07 0.78
N GLN A 22 -5.74 -6.65 1.85
CA GLN A 22 -4.30 -6.85 2.00
C GLN A 22 -3.72 -7.71 0.86
N THR A 23 -4.49 -8.69 0.38
CA THR A 23 -4.11 -9.55 -0.75
C THR A 23 -4.00 -8.75 -2.05
N ALA A 24 -4.89 -7.79 -2.29
CA ALA A 24 -4.86 -6.95 -3.49
C ALA A 24 -3.58 -6.11 -3.53
N LEU A 25 -3.27 -5.41 -2.44
CA LEU A 25 -2.01 -4.67 -2.33
C LEU A 25 -0.79 -5.60 -2.46
N ALA A 26 -0.80 -6.74 -1.76
CA ALA A 26 0.31 -7.70 -1.77
C ALA A 26 0.66 -8.19 -3.19
N ARG A 27 -0.37 -8.52 -3.98
CA ARG A 27 -0.22 -8.89 -5.39
C ARG A 27 0.35 -7.75 -6.24
N ALA A 28 -0.14 -6.53 -6.04
CA ALA A 28 0.29 -5.36 -6.81
C ALA A 28 1.78 -5.02 -6.62
N ILE A 29 2.33 -5.27 -5.42
CA ILE A 29 3.72 -4.95 -5.07
C ILE A 29 4.65 -6.18 -4.99
N GLY A 30 4.13 -7.37 -5.30
CA GLY A 30 4.92 -8.61 -5.37
C GLY A 30 5.42 -9.14 -4.02
N VAL A 31 4.58 -9.08 -2.97
CA VAL A 31 4.90 -9.62 -1.63
C VAL A 31 3.80 -10.55 -1.13
N ASP A 32 4.07 -11.25 -0.03
CA ASP A 32 3.05 -12.05 0.65
C ASP A 32 2.04 -11.19 1.42
N ARG A 33 0.80 -11.66 1.50
CA ARG A 33 -0.26 -11.01 2.30
C ARG A 33 0.10 -10.90 3.78
N SER A 34 0.82 -11.89 4.33
CA SER A 34 1.31 -11.85 5.72
C SER A 34 2.25 -10.67 5.97
N THR A 35 3.12 -10.36 5.01
CA THR A 35 4.03 -9.21 5.05
C THR A 35 3.25 -7.90 5.16
N VAL A 36 2.20 -7.73 4.35
CA VAL A 36 1.30 -6.57 4.42
C VAL A 36 0.58 -6.49 5.77
N SER A 37 0.13 -7.63 6.31
CA SER A 37 -0.48 -7.68 7.64
C SER A 37 0.48 -7.17 8.72
N LEU A 38 1.74 -7.61 8.70
CA LEU A 38 2.74 -7.18 9.68
C LEU A 38 3.05 -5.67 9.60
N TRP A 39 2.99 -5.08 8.40
CA TRP A 39 3.12 -3.63 8.22
C TRP A 39 1.92 -2.86 8.77
N LEU A 40 0.70 -3.33 8.50
CA LEU A 40 -0.52 -2.68 8.99
C LEU A 40 -0.69 -2.82 10.50
N ASP A 41 -0.20 -3.91 11.08
CA ASP A 41 -0.17 -4.12 12.53
C ASP A 41 0.98 -3.33 13.20
N GLY A 42 1.87 -2.71 12.42
CA GLY A 42 3.04 -1.97 12.92
C GLY A 42 4.12 -2.87 13.55
N ARG A 43 4.03 -4.19 13.39
CA ARG A 43 5.00 -5.15 13.94
C ARG A 43 6.36 -5.04 13.25
N ILE A 44 6.35 -4.76 11.95
CA ILE A 44 7.55 -4.42 11.18
C ILE A 44 7.27 -3.16 10.34
N GLY A 45 8.29 -2.36 10.10
CA GLY A 45 8.18 -1.19 9.24
C GLY A 45 8.16 -1.55 7.76
N VAL A 46 7.47 -0.75 6.95
CA VAL A 46 7.55 -0.85 5.49
C VAL A 46 8.98 -0.50 5.03
N PRO A 47 9.68 -1.37 4.28
CA PRO A 47 11.00 -1.08 3.76
C PRO A 47 11.00 0.11 2.79
N ARG A 48 12.07 0.91 2.78
CA ARG A 48 12.19 2.10 1.93
C ARG A 48 11.89 1.85 0.44
N PRO A 49 12.36 0.77 -0.20
CA PRO A 49 12.04 0.50 -1.60
C PRO A 49 10.54 0.29 -1.84
N ILE A 50 9.86 -0.41 -0.92
CA ILE A 50 8.41 -0.65 -1.00
C ILE A 50 7.63 0.66 -0.78
N ALA A 51 8.02 1.46 0.22
CA ALA A 51 7.40 2.77 0.43
C ALA A 51 7.54 3.69 -0.80
N LYS A 52 8.69 3.63 -1.48
CA LYS A 52 8.90 4.35 -2.75
C LYS A 52 7.99 3.81 -3.86
N LEU A 53 7.90 2.49 -4.00
CA LEU A 53 7.03 1.86 -5.00
C LEU A 53 5.56 2.25 -4.80
N VAL A 54 5.04 2.16 -3.58
CA VAL A 54 3.64 2.54 -3.26
C VAL A 54 3.35 4.00 -3.65
N ARG A 55 4.26 4.93 -3.32
CA ARG A 55 4.11 6.33 -3.71
C ARG A 55 4.17 6.54 -5.22
N LEU A 56 4.98 5.76 -5.94
CA LEU A 56 4.99 5.78 -7.40
C LEU A 56 3.69 5.22 -7.98
N LEU A 57 3.13 4.16 -7.40
CA LEU A 57 1.83 3.64 -7.82
C LEU A 57 0.75 4.71 -7.68
N ILE A 58 0.68 5.41 -6.54
CA ILE A 58 -0.29 6.50 -6.32
C ILE A 58 -0.15 7.56 -7.42
N LEU A 59 1.08 7.98 -7.73
CA LEU A 59 1.34 9.01 -8.74
C LEU A 59 0.88 8.61 -10.15
N HIS A 60 0.94 7.32 -10.49
CA HIS A 60 0.64 6.81 -11.84
C HIS A 60 -0.73 6.16 -11.96
N HIS A 61 -1.39 5.86 -10.84
CA HIS A 61 -2.79 5.50 -10.82
C HIS A 61 -3.58 6.81 -10.97
N GLY A 62 -3.98 7.13 -12.20
CA GLY A 62 -4.89 8.25 -12.45
C GLY A 62 -6.16 8.10 -11.59
N PRO A 63 -6.93 9.19 -11.35
CA PRO A 63 -8.17 9.09 -10.60
C PRO A 63 -9.00 7.99 -11.23
N THR A 64 -9.15 6.87 -10.52
CA THR A 64 -10.05 5.79 -10.91
C THR A 64 -11.34 6.46 -11.31
N GLU A 65 -11.71 6.32 -12.58
CA GLU A 65 -12.99 6.77 -13.11
C GLU A 65 -14.03 6.37 -12.08
N ARG A 66 -14.51 7.34 -11.30
CA ARG A 66 -15.64 7.13 -10.42
C ARG A 66 -16.74 6.71 -11.37
N GLU A 67 -17.16 5.44 -11.27
CA GLU A 67 -18.24 4.86 -12.05
C GLU A 67 -19.31 5.93 -12.29
N SER A 68 -19.38 6.37 -13.54
CA SER A 68 -20.46 7.18 -14.05
C SER A 68 -21.64 6.24 -14.18
N THR A 69 -22.45 6.09 -13.14
CA THR A 69 -23.85 5.66 -13.24
C THR A 69 -24.63 6.18 -12.03
#